data_AF-A0A914KQB1-F1
#
_entry.id   AF-A0A914KQB1-F1
#
_cell.length_a   1.000
_cell.length_b   1.000
_cell.length_c   1.000
_cell.angle_alpha   90.00
_cell.angle_beta   90.00
_cell.angle_gamma   90.00
#
_symmetry.space_group_name_H-M   'P 1'
#
loop_
_entity.id
_entity.type
_entity.pdbx_description
1 polymer ?
#
loop_
_entity_poly.entity_id
_entity_poly.type
_entity_poly.pdbx_seq_one_letter_code
_entity_poly.pdbx_strand_id
1 'polypeptide(L)'
;MGLVASAGKNNDELVDNLVKHDSIKNERVERIMRLVDRGKFMPENAVEENAYKDSAWKSDLGLPGFLHISAPCIYANVLEHLDLQKGQSFLNIGSGTGYLSTMAGFFLEENGINHGVELYENVAD
;
A
#
# COMPACT_ATOMS: atom_id res chain seq x y z
N MET A 1 -6.94 -20.37 5.12
CA MET A 1 -7.00 -20.64 3.66
C MET A 1 -5.82 -19.94 3.05
N GLY A 2 -4.86 -20.68 2.50
CA GLY A 2 -3.68 -20.07 1.87
C GLY A 2 -4.10 -19.41 0.57
N LEU A 3 -4.07 -18.08 0.52
CA LEU A 3 -4.14 -17.35 -0.73
C LEU A 3 -2.93 -17.78 -1.56
N VAL A 4 -3.19 -18.34 -2.73
CA VAL A 4 -2.16 -18.51 -3.75
C VAL A 4 -1.64 -17.11 -4.03
N ALA A 5 -0.37 -16.83 -3.72
CA ALA A 5 0.24 -15.54 -4.00
C ALA A 5 0.21 -15.34 -5.52
N SER A 6 -0.79 -14.61 -6.02
CA SER A 6 -0.80 -14.17 -7.40
C SER A 6 0.31 -13.14 -7.56
N ALA A 7 1.21 -13.39 -8.51
CA ALA A 7 2.28 -12.47 -8.86
C ALA A 7 1.91 -11.78 -10.18
N GLY A 8 1.92 -10.44 -10.18
CA GLY A 8 1.92 -9.64 -11.40
C GLY A 8 3.34 -9.33 -11.87
N LYS A 9 3.53 -8.99 -13.14
CA LYS A 9 4.81 -8.50 -13.66
C LYS A 9 5.04 -7.01 -13.38
N ASN A 10 3.97 -6.27 -13.09
CA ASN A 10 3.97 -4.85 -12.79
C ASN A 10 2.79 -4.50 -11.86
N ASN A 11 2.68 -3.22 -11.49
CA ASN A 11 1.63 -2.75 -10.59
C ASN A 11 0.22 -2.99 -11.16
N ASP A 12 0.02 -2.83 -12.47
CA ASP A 12 -1.28 -3.03 -13.10
C ASP A 12 -1.72 -4.50 -13.05
N GLU A 13 -0.83 -5.45 -13.34
CA GLU A 13 -1.13 -6.88 -13.24
C GLU A 13 -1.35 -7.32 -11.78
N LEU A 14 -0.67 -6.69 -10.81
CA LEU A 14 -0.96 -6.89 -9.39
C LEU A 14 -2.41 -6.46 -9.09
N VAL A 15 -2.80 -5.25 -9.51
CA VAL A 15 -4.15 -4.72 -9.27
C VAL A 15 -5.21 -5.56 -10.00
N ASP A 16 -4.95 -6.00 -11.24
CA ASP A 16 -5.84 -6.89 -11.99
C ASP A 16 -6.13 -8.18 -11.20
N ASN A 17 -5.11 -8.75 -10.57
CA ASN A 17 -5.27 -9.94 -9.74
C ASN A 17 -6.10 -9.64 -8.48
N LEU A 18 -5.93 -8.49 -7.84
CA LEU A 18 -6.72 -8.11 -6.67
C LEU A 18 -8.21 -7.90 -7.01
N VAL A 19 -8.51 -7.31 -8.17
CA VAL A 19 -9.87 -7.18 -8.70
C VAL A 19 -10.45 -8.57 -9.00
N LYS A 20 -9.69 -9.42 -9.70
CA LYS A 20 -10.12 -10.78 -10.07
C LYS A 20 -10.47 -11.66 -8.86
N HIS A 21 -9.85 -11.44 -7.71
CA HIS A 21 -10.09 -12.19 -6.47
C HIS A 21 -10.99 -11.42 -5.48
N ASP A 22 -11.76 -10.44 -5.94
CA ASP A 22 -12.72 -9.65 -5.13
C ASP A 22 -12.10 -8.92 -3.92
N SER A 23 -10.78 -8.68 -3.93
CA SER A 23 -10.11 -7.88 -2.90
C SER A 23 -10.31 -6.38 -3.13
N ILE A 24 -10.48 -5.97 -4.39
CA ILE A 24 -10.87 -4.61 -4.81
C ILE A 24 -12.22 -4.73 -5.51
N LYS A 25 -13.17 -3.88 -5.11
CA LYS A 25 -14.54 -3.83 -5.65
C LYS A 25 -14.92 -2.42 -6.07
N ASN A 26 -14.34 -1.41 -5.44
CA ASN A 26 -14.59 -0.01 -5.72
C ASN A 26 -13.62 0.50 -6.80
N GLU A 27 -14.17 1.05 -7.89
CA GLU A 27 -13.38 1.60 -9.01
C GLU A 27 -12.41 2.71 -8.58
N ARG A 28 -12.74 3.47 -7.52
CA ARG A 28 -11.87 4.52 -6.97
C ARG A 28 -10.67 3.90 -6.25
N VAL A 29 -10.87 2.81 -5.51
CA VAL A 29 -9.77 2.03 -4.89
C VAL A 29 -8.87 1.45 -5.97
N GLU A 30 -9.45 0.80 -6.98
CA GLU A 30 -8.68 0.26 -8.11
C GLU A 30 -7.80 1.34 -8.76
N ARG A 31 -8.41 2.47 -9.14
CA ARG A 31 -7.71 3.58 -9.79
C ARG A 31 -6.55 4.10 -8.95
N ILE A 32 -6.77 4.29 -7.65
CA ILE A 32 -5.73 4.82 -6.75
C ILE A 32 -4.60 3.80 -6.56
N MET A 33 -4.93 2.52 -6.40
CA MET A 33 -3.90 1.48 -6.31
C MET A 33 -3.09 1.32 -7.60
N ARG A 34 -3.67 1.61 -8.78
CA ARG A 34 -2.91 1.70 -10.05
C ARG A 34 -1.98 2.91 -10.09
N LEU A 35 -2.43 4.06 -9.59
CA LEU A 35 -1.65 5.31 -9.57
C LEU A 35 -0.46 5.26 -8.61
N VAL A 36 -0.62 4.58 -7.47
CA VAL A 36 0.41 4.45 -6.44
C VAL A 36 1.14 3.12 -6.63
N ASP A 37 2.18 3.15 -7.46
CA ASP A 37 3.00 1.97 -7.77
C ASP A 37 3.71 1.44 -6.52
N ARG A 38 3.32 0.24 -6.08
CA ARG A 38 3.88 -0.41 -4.88
C ARG A 38 5.40 -0.54 -4.92
N GLY A 39 6.00 -0.78 -6.08
CA GLY A 39 7.44 -0.96 -6.23
C GLY A 39 8.24 0.27 -5.78
N LYS A 40 7.66 1.47 -5.93
CA LYS A 40 8.30 2.73 -5.51
C LYS A 40 8.34 2.94 -4.00
N PHE A 41 7.59 2.13 -3.25
CA PHE A 41 7.49 2.19 -1.80
C PHE A 41 8.16 1.00 -1.11
N MET A 42 8.93 0.20 -1.86
CA MET A 42 9.69 -0.93 -1.36
C MET A 42 11.19 -0.65 -1.43
N PRO A 43 11.99 -1.19 -0.50
CA PRO A 43 13.45 -1.14 -0.62
C PRO A 43 13.92 -1.76 -1.93
N GLU A 44 14.93 -1.16 -2.57
CA GLU A 44 15.40 -1.55 -3.91
C GLU A 44 15.74 -3.05 -4.02
N ASN A 45 16.34 -3.61 -2.97
CA ASN A 45 16.71 -5.02 -2.90
C ASN A 45 15.52 -5.99 -2.79
N ALA A 46 14.31 -5.49 -2.51
CA ALA A 46 13.09 -6.29 -2.39
C ALA A 46 12.16 -6.13 -3.60
N VAL A 47 12.39 -5.15 -4.48
CA VAL A 47 11.45 -4.82 -5.56
C VAL A 47 11.29 -5.99 -6.53
N GLU A 48 12.39 -6.53 -7.05
CA GLU A 48 12.38 -7.58 -8.09
C GLU A 48 11.60 -8.82 -7.63
N GLU A 49 11.76 -9.20 -6.37
CA GLU A 49 11.16 -10.42 -5.84
C GLU A 49 9.77 -10.21 -5.24
N ASN A 50 9.44 -9.02 -4.71
CA ASN A 50 8.25 -8.86 -3.85
C ASN A 50 7.30 -7.73 -4.26
N ALA A 51 7.70 -6.78 -5.12
CA ALA A 51 6.89 -5.59 -5.40
C ALA A 51 5.46 -5.91 -5.87
N TYR A 52 5.31 -6.92 -6.72
CA TYR A 52 4.04 -7.20 -7.39
C TYR A 52 3.45 -8.56 -7.01
N LYS A 53 3.84 -9.10 -5.85
CA LYS A 53 3.23 -10.29 -5.26
C LYS A 53 2.20 -9.86 -4.23
N ASP A 54 1.06 -10.57 -4.18
CA ASP A 54 0.12 -10.42 -3.08
C ASP A 54 0.64 -11.08 -1.79
N SER A 55 1.75 -10.56 -1.26
CA SER A 55 2.37 -11.03 -0.03
C SER A 55 2.94 -9.86 0.77
N ALA A 56 3.00 -10.05 2.09
CA ALA A 56 3.71 -9.13 2.96
C ALA A 56 5.21 -9.27 2.73
N TRP A 57 5.92 -8.16 2.95
CA TRP A 57 7.38 -8.13 2.99
C TRP A 57 7.83 -7.55 4.33
N LYS A 58 8.91 -8.06 4.88
CA LYS A 58 9.50 -7.59 6.12
C LYS A 58 11.01 -7.47 5.93
N SER A 59 11.60 -6.42 6.49
CA SER A 59 13.04 -6.29 6.59
C SER A 59 13.64 -7.41 7.43
N ASP A 60 14.69 -8.05 6.93
CA ASP A 60 15.54 -8.93 7.72
C ASP A 60 16.57 -8.10 8.49
N LEU A 61 16.77 -8.45 9.77
CA LEU A 61 17.80 -7.85 10.64
C LEU A 61 17.73 -6.32 10.81
N GLY A 62 16.58 -5.70 10.51
CA GLY A 62 16.35 -4.26 10.71
C GLY A 62 17.04 -3.36 9.68
N LEU A 63 17.42 -3.88 8.51
CA LEU A 63 17.97 -3.11 7.40
C LEU A 63 16.94 -3.04 6.25
N PRO A 64 16.65 -1.86 5.65
CA PRO A 64 17.18 -0.53 5.96
C PRO A 64 16.59 0.11 7.23
N GLY A 65 15.59 -0.54 7.85
CA GLY A 65 14.96 -0.20 9.13
C GLY A 65 14.01 -1.34 9.54
N PHE A 66 13.35 -1.25 10.70
CA PHE A 66 12.34 -2.24 11.10
C PHE A 66 11.04 -2.02 10.33
N LEU A 67 10.99 -2.53 9.11
CA LEU A 67 9.92 -2.27 8.17
C LEU A 67 9.09 -3.53 7.91
N HIS A 68 7.77 -3.36 7.94
CA HIS A 68 6.81 -4.39 7.53
C HIS A 68 5.81 -3.77 6.55
N ILE A 69 5.86 -4.21 5.30
CA ILE A 69 4.94 -3.80 4.25
C ILE A 69 3.89 -4.88 4.09
N SER A 70 2.65 -4.58 4.49
CA SER A 70 1.52 -5.51 4.40
C SER A 70 1.27 -6.00 2.97
N ALA A 71 0.58 -7.13 2.83
CA ALA A 71 0.17 -7.64 1.53
C ALA A 71 -0.76 -6.61 0.82
N PRO A 72 -0.68 -6.46 -0.52
CA PRO A 72 -1.57 -5.62 -1.31
C PRO A 72 -3.06 -5.79 -1.00
N CYS A 73 -3.55 -7.03 -0.83
CA CYS A 73 -4.95 -7.29 -0.48
C CYS A 73 -5.38 -6.67 0.87
N ILE A 74 -4.46 -6.51 1.82
CA ILE A 74 -4.75 -5.87 3.11
C ILE A 74 -4.97 -4.37 2.91
N TYR A 75 -4.15 -3.71 2.08
CA TYR A 75 -4.34 -2.30 1.76
C TYR A 75 -5.65 -2.07 1.00
N ALA A 76 -5.96 -2.91 0.03
CA ALA A 76 -7.25 -2.89 -0.66
C ALA A 76 -8.41 -2.97 0.34
N ASN A 77 -8.40 -3.99 1.23
CA ASN A 77 -9.44 -4.16 2.24
C ASN A 77 -9.56 -2.94 3.18
N VAL A 78 -8.45 -2.33 3.59
CA VAL A 78 -8.47 -1.13 4.43
C VAL A 78 -9.11 0.04 3.68
N LEU A 79 -8.71 0.29 2.43
CA LEU A 79 -9.22 1.40 1.62
C LEU A 79 -10.72 1.24 1.30
N GLU A 80 -11.18 0.02 1.03
CA GLU A 80 -12.60 -0.31 0.83
C GLU A 80 -13.46 0.01 2.06
N HIS A 81 -12.92 -0.14 3.27
CA HIS A 81 -13.67 0.06 4.52
C HIS A 81 -13.49 1.44 5.15
N LEU A 82 -12.37 2.13 4.90
CA LEU A 82 -12.16 3.48 5.41
C LEU A 82 -13.10 4.49 4.76
N ASP A 83 -13.57 4.21 3.53
CA ASP A 83 -14.48 5.07 2.75
C ASP A 83 -14.03 6.55 2.76
N LEU A 84 -12.73 6.77 2.51
CA LEU A 84 -12.12 8.10 2.59
C LEU A 84 -12.73 9.06 1.56
N GLN A 85 -13.22 10.19 2.07
CA GLN A 85 -13.85 11.24 1.29
C GLN A 85 -12.97 12.49 1.19
N LYS A 86 -13.21 13.26 0.14
CA LYS A 86 -12.56 14.54 -0.10
C LYS A 86 -12.67 15.47 1.11
N GLY A 87 -11.58 16.15 1.46
CA GLY A 87 -11.51 17.14 2.55
C GLY A 87 -11.52 16.55 3.96
N GLN A 88 -11.53 15.22 4.13
CA GLN A 88 -11.42 14.60 5.45
C GLN A 88 -9.99 14.69 6.01
N SER A 89 -9.86 14.39 7.30
CA SER A 89 -8.58 14.22 7.98
C SER A 89 -8.30 12.74 8.23
N PHE A 90 -7.09 12.29 7.92
CA PHE A 90 -6.63 10.91 8.10
C PHE A 90 -5.35 10.86 8.93
N LEU A 91 -5.27 9.90 9.84
CA LEU A 91 -4.10 9.62 10.67
C LEU A 91 -3.68 8.16 10.47
N ASN A 92 -2.44 7.96 10.04
CA ASN A 92 -1.82 6.66 9.86
C ASN A 92 -0.69 6.46 10.89
N ILE A 93 -0.92 5.61 11.89
CA ILE A 93 0.06 5.30 12.94
C ILE A 93 0.86 4.05 12.52
N GLY A 94 2.18 4.18 12.44
CA GLY A 94 3.04 3.20 11.78
C GLY A 94 2.99 3.36 10.27
N SER A 95 3.23 4.59 9.78
CA SER A 95 3.07 4.92 8.36
C SER A 95 4.06 4.18 7.45
N GLY A 96 5.14 3.63 8.00
CA GLY A 96 6.14 2.89 7.24
C GLY A 96 6.69 3.74 6.11
N THR A 97 6.81 3.15 4.92
CA THR A 97 7.28 3.84 3.71
C THR A 97 6.30 4.90 3.16
N GLY A 98 5.16 5.10 3.81
CA GLY A 98 4.15 6.05 3.36
C GLY A 98 3.20 5.51 2.29
N TYR A 99 3.31 4.24 1.88
CA TYR A 99 2.48 3.67 0.80
C TYR A 99 0.96 3.89 1.00
N LEU A 100 0.43 3.54 2.18
CA LEU A 100 -0.98 3.77 2.51
C LEU A 100 -1.28 5.26 2.64
N SER A 101 -0.38 6.03 3.23
CA SER A 101 -0.55 7.48 3.35
C SER A 101 -0.62 8.15 1.98
N THR A 102 0.19 7.77 0.99
CA THR A 102 0.10 8.30 -0.37
C THR A 102 -1.24 7.97 -1.01
N MET A 103 -1.72 6.72 -0.90
CA MET A 103 -3.05 6.34 -1.40
C MET A 103 -4.16 7.17 -0.72
N ALA A 104 -4.11 7.33 0.61
CA ALA A 104 -5.06 8.17 1.33
C ALA A 104 -5.04 9.62 0.81
N GLY A 105 -3.87 10.18 0.51
CA GLY A 105 -3.76 11.53 -0.07
C GLY A 105 -4.56 11.71 -1.36
N PHE A 106 -4.58 10.70 -2.23
CA PHE A 106 -5.40 10.72 -3.45
C PHE A 106 -6.91 10.68 -3.19
N PHE A 107 -7.36 10.01 -2.12
CA PHE A 107 -8.77 10.01 -1.73
C PHE A 107 -9.24 11.35 -1.14
N LEU A 108 -8.37 11.97 -0.35
CA LEU A 108 -8.68 13.20 0.38
C LEU A 108 -8.66 14.45 -0.51
N GLU A 109 -7.91 14.41 -1.61
CA GLU A 109 -7.80 15.49 -2.60
C GLU A 109 -7.44 16.87 -1.97
N GLU A 110 -7.85 17.96 -2.62
CA GLU A 110 -7.70 19.31 -2.10
C GLU A 110 -8.42 19.50 -0.76
N ASN A 111 -7.79 20.30 0.12
CA ASN A 111 -8.25 20.56 1.49
C ASN A 111 -8.28 19.35 2.44
N GLY A 112 -7.82 18.18 1.99
CA GLY A 112 -7.60 17.02 2.82
C GLY A 112 -6.41 17.18 3.77
N ILE A 113 -6.47 16.52 4.94
CA ILE A 113 -5.36 16.46 5.90
C ILE A 113 -4.91 15.02 6.04
N ASN A 114 -3.62 14.76 5.86
CA ASN A 114 -3.05 13.42 5.89
C ASN A 114 -1.80 13.39 6.77
N HIS A 115 -1.90 12.77 7.94
CA HIS A 115 -0.80 12.63 8.89
C HIS A 115 -0.30 11.19 8.94
N GLY A 116 0.99 11.00 8.71
CA GLY A 116 1.71 9.76 9.03
C GLY A 116 2.54 9.95 10.29
N VAL A 117 2.53 8.94 11.17
CA VAL A 117 3.43 8.87 12.34
C VAL A 117 4.23 7.59 12.23
N GLU A 118 5.55 7.71 12.19
CA GLU A 118 6.49 6.59 12.15
C GLU A 118 7.47 6.71 13.31
N LEU A 119 7.81 5.57 13.91
CA LEU A 119 8.74 5.50 15.04
C LEU A 119 10.20 5.56 14.57
N TYR A 120 10.49 4.92 13.44
CA TYR A 120 11.84 4.79 12.91
C TYR A 120 12.16 5.89 11.90
N GLU A 121 12.98 6.87 12.29
CA GLU A 121 13.37 8.00 11.44
C GLU A 121 13.99 7.57 10.10
N ASN A 122 14.69 6.43 10.06
CA ASN A 122 15.27 5.88 8.84
C ASN A 122 14.24 5.22 7.88
N VAL A 123 12.97 5.20 8.27
CA VAL A 123 11.85 4.70 7.44
C VAL A 123 10.98 5.86 6.94
N ALA A 124 10.97 6.99 7.65
CA ALA A 124 10.24 8.20 7.28
C ALA A 124 11.23 9.28 6.83
N ASP A 125 11.25 9.58 5.52
CA ASP A 125 11.99 10.71 4.96
C ASP A 125 11.41 12.07 5.41
#